data_AF-A0A1P8YLE7-F1
#
_entry.id   AF-A0A1P8YLE7-F1
#
_cell.length_a   1.000
_cell.length_b   1.000
_cell.length_c   1.000
_cell.angle_alpha   90.00
_cell.angle_beta   90.00
_cell.angle_gamma   90.00
#
_symmetry.space_group_name_H-M   'P 1'
#
loop_
_entity.id
_entity.type
_entity.pdbx_description
1 polymer ?
#
loop_
_entity_poly.entity_id
_entity_poly.type
_entity_poly.pdbx_seq_one_letter_code
_entity_poly.pdbx_strand_id
1 'polypeptide(L)'
;MSAKPAQPVQMDDEVRVRVAGTERIVVVARLIRKRVGAAEAGLCVIDRTPPPPPREELIALPRRDRGSGRPTKHERRELNRLRGFNDD
;
A
#
# COMPACT_ATOMS: atom_id res chain seq x y z
N MET A 1 6.05 -15.39 -5.49
CA MET A 1 6.12 -16.03 -6.81
C MET A 1 4.98 -15.47 -7.67
N SER A 2 5.20 -15.17 -8.95
CA SER A 2 4.11 -14.73 -9.83
C SER A 2 3.29 -15.93 -10.29
N ALA A 3 1.96 -15.84 -10.22
CA ALA A 3 1.07 -16.90 -10.71
C ALA A 3 0.87 -16.79 -12.23
N LYS A 4 0.49 -17.90 -12.88
CA LYS A 4 0.04 -17.91 -14.28
C LYS A 4 -1.39 -17.34 -14.37
N PRO A 5 -1.75 -16.60 -15.43
CA PRO A 5 -3.11 -16.10 -15.61
C PRO A 5 -4.18 -17.20 -15.71
N ALA A 6 -3.80 -18.39 -16.21
CA ALA A 6 -4.68 -19.55 -16.34
C ALA A 6 -4.67 -20.47 -15.11
N GLN A 7 -4.03 -20.06 -14.01
CA GLN A 7 -4.02 -20.85 -12.77
C GLN A 7 -5.45 -20.99 -12.24
N PRO A 8 -5.96 -22.20 -12.02
CA PRO A 8 -7.27 -22.39 -11.41
C PRO A 8 -7.22 -21.91 -9.95
N VAL A 9 -8.33 -21.33 -9.49
CA VAL A 9 -8.52 -20.85 -8.12
C VAL A 9 -9.52 -21.77 -7.41
N GLN A 10 -9.20 -22.15 -6.19
CA GLN A 10 -10.01 -23.01 -5.33
C GLN A 10 -10.49 -22.25 -4.09
N MET A 11 -11.48 -22.82 -3.39
CA MET A 11 -11.86 -22.32 -2.06
C MET A 11 -10.66 -22.48 -1.11
N ASP A 12 -10.56 -21.57 -0.15
CA ASP A 12 -9.49 -21.49 0.85
C ASP A 12 -8.09 -21.13 0.31
N ASP A 13 -7.94 -20.89 -1.01
CA ASP A 13 -6.71 -20.35 -1.57
C ASP A 13 -6.40 -18.97 -0.99
N GLU A 14 -5.13 -18.76 -0.60
CA GLU A 14 -4.62 -17.43 -0.23
C GLU A 14 -4.07 -16.72 -1.48
N VAL A 15 -4.66 -15.58 -1.81
CA VAL A 15 -4.28 -14.75 -2.94
C VAL A 15 -3.67 -13.45 -2.42
N ARG A 16 -2.41 -13.21 -2.80
CA ARG A 16 -1.67 -11.98 -2.50
C ARG A 16 -1.56 -11.12 -3.75
N VAL A 17 -2.09 -9.90 -3.67
CA VAL A 17 -2.05 -8.93 -4.78
C VAL A 17 -1.46 -7.61 -4.31
N ARG A 18 -0.73 -6.93 -5.19
CA ARG A 18 -0.25 -5.57 -4.95
C ARG A 18 -1.14 -4.59 -5.70
N VAL A 19 -1.85 -3.73 -4.96
CA VAL A 19 -2.80 -2.77 -5.52
C VAL A 19 -2.56 -1.42 -4.85
N ALA A 20 -2.46 -0.35 -5.65
CA ALA A 20 -2.29 1.02 -5.16
C ALA A 20 -1.11 1.20 -4.17
N GLY A 21 -0.03 0.44 -4.36
CA GLY A 21 1.16 0.51 -3.50
C GLY A 21 1.07 -0.31 -2.20
N THR A 22 -0.07 -0.93 -1.92
CA THR A 22 -0.27 -1.78 -0.73
C THR A 22 -0.36 -3.25 -1.14
N GLU A 23 0.14 -4.14 -0.28
CA GLU A 23 -0.12 -5.57 -0.39
C GLU A 23 -1.47 -5.91 0.22
N ARG A 24 -2.31 -6.62 -0.52
CA ARG A 24 -3.60 -7.15 -0.05
C ARG A 24 -3.54 -8.66 -0.05
N ILE A 25 -3.96 -9.26 1.06
CA ILE A 25 -3.96 -10.71 1.29
C ILE A 25 -5.41 -11.13 1.52
N VAL A 26 -5.95 -11.95 0.62
CA VAL A 26 -7.33 -12.41 0.71
C VAL A 26 -7.41 -13.93 0.61
N VAL A 27 -8.33 -14.54 1.34
CA VAL A 27 -8.67 -15.96 1.22
C VAL A 27 -9.95 -16.10 0.41
N VAL A 28 -9.99 -17.06 -0.52
CA VAL A 28 -11.15 -17.30 -1.38
C VAL A 28 -12.26 -18.00 -0.61
N ALA A 29 -13.40 -17.33 -0.41
CA ALA A 29 -14.56 -17.87 0.30
C ALA A 29 -15.65 -18.41 -0.65
N ARG A 30 -15.76 -17.85 -1.86
CA ARG A 30 -16.74 -18.28 -2.87
C ARG A 30 -16.20 -18.11 -4.28
N LEU A 31 -16.43 -19.12 -5.12
CA LEU A 31 -16.12 -19.05 -6.55
C LEU A 31 -17.32 -18.54 -7.35
N ILE A 32 -17.07 -17.59 -8.25
CA ILE A 32 -18.07 -17.00 -9.14
C ILE A 32 -17.57 -16.98 -10.59
N ARG A 33 -18.48 -17.14 -11.56
CA ARG A 33 -18.14 -17.16 -12.99
C ARG A 33 -18.26 -15.82 -13.69
N LYS A 34 -19.11 -14.94 -13.16
CA LYS A 34 -19.39 -13.62 -13.74
C LYS A 34 -18.92 -12.55 -12.77
N ARG A 35 -18.53 -11.39 -13.30
CA ARG A 35 -18.24 -10.20 -12.49
C ARG A 35 -19.55 -9.69 -11.88
N VAL A 36 -19.53 -9.44 -10.57
CA VAL A 36 -20.69 -8.97 -9.79
C VAL A 36 -20.41 -7.60 -9.18
N GLY A 37 -21.43 -7.01 -8.55
CA GLY A 37 -21.32 -5.73 -7.84
C GLY A 37 -20.42 -5.81 -6.59
N ALA A 38 -20.07 -4.65 -6.03
CA ALA A 38 -19.10 -4.56 -4.95
C ALA A 38 -19.48 -5.33 -3.68
N ALA A 39 -20.77 -5.26 -3.27
CA ALA A 39 -21.25 -5.96 -2.08
C ALA A 39 -21.13 -7.48 -2.21
N GLU A 40 -21.61 -8.05 -3.32
CA GLU A 40 -21.49 -9.49 -3.62
C GLU A 40 -20.02 -9.93 -3.78
N ALA A 41 -19.18 -9.11 -4.41
CA ALA A 41 -17.76 -9.40 -4.55
C ALA A 41 -17.05 -9.46 -3.19
N GLY A 42 -17.45 -8.60 -2.24
CA GLY A 42 -16.93 -8.59 -0.87
C GLY A 42 -17.20 -9.90 -0.13
N LEU A 43 -18.34 -10.56 -0.38
CA LEU A 43 -18.69 -11.86 0.21
C LEU A 43 -17.85 -13.02 -0.34
N CYS A 44 -17.19 -12.84 -1.49
CA CYS A 44 -16.43 -13.92 -2.12
C CYS A 44 -15.03 -14.09 -1.53
N VAL A 45 -14.58 -13.18 -0.67
CA VAL A 45 -13.24 -13.17 -0.09
C VAL A 45 -13.24 -12.84 1.40
N ILE A 46 -12.31 -13.41 2.15
CA ILE A 46 -12.01 -13.01 3.53
C ILE A 46 -10.72 -12.19 3.50
N ASP A 47 -10.78 -10.95 3.97
CA ASP A 47 -9.61 -10.07 4.01
C ASP A 47 -8.73 -10.41 5.22
N ARG A 48 -7.49 -10.84 4.95
CA ARG A 48 -6.45 -11.11 5.96
C ARG A 48 -5.28 -10.13 5.83
N THR A 49 -5.49 -9.03 5.12
CA THR A 49 -4.46 -8.00 4.96
C THR A 49 -4.09 -7.45 6.34
N PRO A 50 -2.81 -7.45 6.72
CA PRO A 50 -2.40 -6.86 7.97
C PRO A 50 -2.79 -5.37 7.98
N PRO A 51 -3.22 -4.83 9.13
CA PRO A 51 -3.50 -3.41 9.22
C PRO A 51 -2.27 -2.62 8.80
N PRO A 52 -2.44 -1.49 8.09
CA PRO A 52 -1.32 -0.64 7.73
C PRO A 52 -0.54 -0.26 9.01
N PRO A 53 0.79 -0.11 8.92
CA PRO A 53 1.60 0.24 10.08
C PRO A 53 1.02 1.51 10.73
N PRO A 54 1.00 1.56 12.07
CA PRO A 54 0.45 2.69 12.79
C PRO A 54 1.13 3.98 12.34
N ARG A 55 0.37 5.09 12.33
CA ARG A 55 0.87 6.38 11.83
C ARG A 55 2.16 6.79 12.54
N GLU A 56 2.32 6.44 13.81
CA GLU A 56 3.51 6.70 14.63
C GLU A 56 4.79 6.12 14.03
N GLU A 57 4.74 4.92 13.44
CA GLU A 57 5.89 4.33 12.73
C GLU A 57 6.17 5.06 11.41
N LEU A 58 5.13 5.65 10.80
CA LEU A 58 5.26 6.49 9.60
C LEU A 58 5.75 7.92 9.92
N ILE A 59 5.72 8.37 11.19
CA ILE A 59 6.21 9.70 11.63
C ILE A 59 7.73 9.82 11.48
N ALA A 60 8.45 8.69 11.35
CA ALA A 60 9.88 8.70 11.08
C ALA A 60 10.28 9.48 9.80
N LEU A 61 9.32 9.76 8.91
CA LEU A 61 9.54 10.64 7.76
C LEU A 61 9.46 12.12 8.19
N PRO A 62 10.56 12.89 8.04
CA PRO A 62 10.56 14.31 8.35
C PRO A 62 9.53 15.05 7.49
N ARG A 63 8.52 15.61 8.15
CA ARG A 63 7.42 16.37 7.53
C ARG A 63 7.55 17.85 7.90
N ARG A 64 7.16 18.73 6.97
CA ARG A 64 7.01 20.16 7.24
C ARG A 64 5.59 20.45 7.69
N ASP A 65 5.44 21.44 8.56
CA ASP A 65 4.12 21.92 8.98
C ASP A 65 3.30 22.41 7.79
N ARG A 66 2.01 22.11 7.83
CA ARG A 66 1.06 22.52 6.79
C ARG A 66 0.98 24.04 6.76
N GLY A 67 1.15 24.64 5.58
CA GLY A 67 1.13 26.10 5.42
C GLY A 67 2.47 26.80 5.67
N SER A 68 3.56 26.06 5.91
CA SER A 68 4.92 26.62 6.11
C SER A 68 5.52 27.35 4.90
N GLY A 69 4.76 27.56 3.83
CA GLY A 69 5.16 28.36 2.67
C GLY A 69 6.41 27.85 1.94
N ARG A 70 7.00 28.73 1.13
CA ARG A 70 8.26 28.45 0.44
C ARG A 70 9.40 28.36 1.45
N PRO A 71 10.25 27.32 1.41
CA PRO A 71 11.36 27.17 2.35
C PRO A 71 12.29 28.38 2.35
N THR A 72 12.74 28.77 3.54
CA THR A 72 13.82 29.76 3.67
C THR A 72 15.14 29.20 3.13
N LYS A 73 16.13 30.07 2.88
CA LYS A 73 17.45 29.64 2.41
C LYS A 73 18.12 28.66 3.37
N HIS A 74 17.92 28.85 4.68
CA HIS A 74 18.42 27.98 5.73
C HIS A 74 17.78 26.60 5.66
N GLU A 75 16.45 26.53 5.68
CA GLU A 75 15.69 25.28 5.58
C GLU A 75 16.00 24.52 4.29
N ARG A 76 16.15 25.23 3.16
CA ARG A 76 16.55 24.60 1.89
C ARG A 76 17.94 23.97 1.99
N ARG A 77 18.89 24.61 2.66
CA ARG A 77 20.24 24.05 2.88
C ARG A 77 20.21 22.83 3.80
N GLU A 78 19.34 22.82 4.81
CA GLU A 78 19.15 21.64 5.68
C GLU A 78 18.46 20.48 4.96
N LEU A 79 17.44 20.77 4.15
CA LEU A 79 16.78 19.76 3.31
C LEU A 79 17.74 19.16 2.29
N ASN A 80 18.62 19.96 1.70
CA ASN A 80 19.65 19.46 0.79
C ASN A 80 20.66 18.55 1.52
N ARG A 81 21.11 18.94 2.72
CA ARG A 81 21.98 18.11 3.57
C ARG A 81 21.32 16.76 3.92
N LEU A 82 20.06 16.80 4.36
CA LEU A 82 19.29 15.62 4.73
C LEU A 82 19.06 14.66 3.55
N ARG A 83 18.92 15.19 2.33
CA ARG A 83 18.71 14.41 1.11
C ARG A 83 20.01 13.94 0.43
N GLY A 84 21.17 14.27 1.00
CA GLY A 84 22.47 13.89 0.43
C GLY A 84 22.86 14.66 -0.83
N PHE A 85 22.31 15.87 -1.04
CA PHE A 85 22.68 16.74 -2.16
C PHE A 85 23.90 17.63 -1.88
N ASN A 86 24.76 17.25 -0.94
CA ASN A 86 26.06 17.89 -0.81
C ASN A 86 27.04 17.14 -1.71
N ASP A 87 27.63 17.85 -2.68
CA ASP A 87 28.95 17.52 -3.19
C ASP A 87 29.95 17.73 -2.04
N ASP A 88 30.91 16.82 -1.88
CA ASP A 88 32.06 16.97 -0.97
C ASP A 88 32.83 18.29 -1.20
#